data_AF-A0A972QA31-F1
#
_entry.id   AF-A0A972QA31-F1
#
_cell.length_a   1.000
_cell.length_b   1.000
_cell.length_c   1.000
_cell.angle_alpha   90.00
_cell.angle_beta   90.00
_cell.angle_gamma   90.00
#
_symmetry.space_group_name_H-M   'P 1'
#
loop_
_entity.id
_entity.type
_entity.pdbx_description
1 polymer ?
#
loop_
_entity_poly.entity_id
_entity_poly.type
_entity_poly.pdbx_seq_one_letter_code
_entity_poly.pdbx_strand_id
1 'polypeptide(L)'
;MNQIETLFDRMDVWRHLPNYQLERRADLFFSLYLPEVLEAKLGFPIQEQIVPEFPVRIGTIYPDIPIDKSYKIDYVALSADTDRAVFVELKTEYLSRRPKQDKYLKAAQKAGLSALLAGLLEIFRATNFKRKYFCLLEHLESMGLLRIPMPMREIMSRPNLQGVNEASHEVEFTSQTTECKIVYVQPNGTWPNIISFAEFGAIVQQHDDTVSQRFAQSLTEWANIPAGKKKSKNNQINSE
;
A
#
# COMPACT_ATOMS: atom_id res chain seq x y z
N MET A 1 19.55 19.17 -17.04
CA MET A 1 18.53 19.00 -15.99
C MET A 1 18.48 17.51 -15.65
N ASN A 2 18.62 17.15 -14.37
CA ASN A 2 18.58 15.74 -13.96
C ASN A 2 17.18 15.17 -14.25
N GLN A 3 17.11 13.97 -14.86
CA GLN A 3 15.82 13.36 -15.26
C GLN A 3 14.91 13.08 -14.06
N ILE A 4 15.49 12.77 -12.89
CA ILE A 4 14.71 12.55 -11.67
C ILE A 4 14.04 13.84 -11.18
N GLU A 5 14.76 14.96 -11.22
CA GLU A 5 14.24 16.29 -10.88
C GLU A 5 13.05 16.63 -11.76
N THR A 6 13.19 16.42 -13.07
CA THR A 6 12.10 16.67 -14.03
C THR A 6 10.87 15.80 -13.74
N LEU A 7 11.04 14.58 -13.25
CA LEU A 7 9.94 13.69 -12.89
C LEU A 7 9.19 14.20 -11.65
N PHE A 8 9.90 14.61 -10.60
CA PHE A 8 9.27 15.19 -9.42
C PHE A 8 8.64 16.55 -9.70
N ASP A 9 9.30 17.42 -10.47
CA ASP A 9 8.74 18.71 -10.90
C ASP A 9 7.40 18.51 -11.63
N ARG A 10 7.31 17.49 -12.48
CA ARG A 10 6.04 17.12 -13.13
C ARG A 10 4.99 16.70 -12.13
N MET A 11 5.32 15.86 -11.14
CA MET A 11 4.36 15.47 -10.11
C MET A 11 3.86 16.67 -9.28
N ASP A 12 4.78 17.55 -8.89
CA ASP A 12 4.50 18.78 -8.14
C ASP A 12 3.57 19.72 -8.92
N VAL A 13 3.76 19.86 -10.24
CA VAL A 13 2.90 20.68 -11.08
C VAL A 13 1.58 19.97 -11.40
N TRP A 14 1.64 18.69 -11.79
CA TRP A 14 0.49 17.96 -12.33
C TRP A 14 -0.55 17.61 -11.28
N ARG A 15 -0.18 17.51 -10.00
CA ARG A 15 -1.17 17.34 -8.92
C ARG A 15 -2.20 18.47 -8.83
N HIS A 16 -1.94 19.63 -9.43
CA HIS A 16 -2.91 20.72 -9.52
C HIS A 16 -3.86 20.61 -10.72
N LEU A 17 -3.64 19.66 -11.62
CA LEU A 17 -4.47 19.47 -12.82
C LEU A 17 -5.72 18.64 -12.50
N PRO A 18 -6.86 18.91 -13.17
CA PRO A 18 -8.06 18.09 -13.03
C PRO A 18 -7.79 16.61 -13.30
N ASN A 19 -8.42 15.73 -12.51
CA ASN A 19 -8.34 14.26 -12.63
C ASN A 19 -6.95 13.64 -12.44
N TYR A 20 -5.89 14.44 -12.23
CA TYR A 20 -4.59 13.88 -11.92
C TYR A 20 -4.60 13.23 -10.53
N GLN A 21 -4.07 12.03 -10.44
CA GLN A 21 -4.04 11.24 -9.21
C GLN A 21 -2.60 11.06 -8.76
N LEU A 22 -2.12 11.99 -7.93
CA LEU A 22 -0.76 11.96 -7.41
C LEU A 22 -0.46 10.66 -6.66
N GLU A 23 -1.41 10.18 -5.85
CA GLU A 23 -1.33 8.90 -5.12
C GLU A 23 -0.82 7.75 -5.98
N ARG A 24 -1.41 7.52 -7.17
CA ARG A 24 -1.05 6.44 -8.10
C ARG A 24 0.22 6.67 -8.93
N ARG A 25 0.93 7.77 -8.67
CA ARG A 25 2.15 8.16 -9.39
C ARG A 25 3.31 8.26 -8.42
N ALA A 26 3.02 8.67 -7.19
CA ALA A 26 3.96 8.74 -6.10
C ALA A 26 4.05 7.44 -5.29
N ASP A 27 3.10 6.51 -5.47
CA ASP A 27 3.01 5.23 -4.75
C ASP A 27 4.35 4.49 -4.64
N LEU A 28 5.04 4.30 -5.76
CA LEU A 28 6.33 3.60 -5.81
C LEU A 28 7.38 4.28 -4.93
N PHE A 29 7.40 5.61 -4.84
CA PHE A 29 8.34 6.33 -3.98
C PHE A 29 7.99 6.14 -2.51
N PHE A 30 6.70 6.13 -2.15
CA PHE A 30 6.31 5.74 -0.79
C PHE A 30 6.74 4.31 -0.46
N SER A 31 6.61 3.37 -1.39
CA SER A 31 6.94 1.96 -1.14
C SER A 31 8.42 1.72 -0.79
N LEU A 32 9.34 2.56 -1.27
CA LEU A 32 10.78 2.42 -1.01
C LEU A 32 11.13 2.60 0.47
N TYR A 33 10.45 3.51 1.16
CA TYR A 33 10.77 3.88 2.54
C TYR A 33 9.73 3.41 3.54
N LEU A 34 8.62 2.81 3.06
CA LEU A 34 7.50 2.45 3.91
C LEU A 34 7.89 1.51 5.08
N PRO A 35 8.74 0.48 4.89
CA PRO A 35 9.19 -0.36 6.01
C PRO A 35 9.85 0.45 7.14
N GLU A 36 10.85 1.28 6.80
CA GLU A 36 11.58 2.11 7.78
C GLU A 36 10.65 3.11 8.48
N VAL A 37 9.77 3.76 7.72
CA VAL A 37 8.83 4.74 8.27
C VAL A 37 7.81 4.06 9.19
N LEU A 38 7.33 2.87 8.84
CA LEU A 38 6.42 2.09 9.69
C LEU A 38 7.14 1.65 10.97
N GLU A 39 8.38 1.19 10.89
CA GLU A 39 9.18 0.81 12.06
C GLU A 39 9.37 1.98 13.01
N ALA A 40 9.79 3.14 12.50
CA ALA A 40 9.93 4.36 13.28
C ALA A 40 8.61 4.78 13.95
N LYS A 41 7.48 4.62 13.25
CA LYS A 41 6.16 5.00 13.76
C LYS A 41 5.62 4.03 14.82
N LEU A 42 5.82 2.73 14.61
CA LEU A 42 5.16 1.68 15.38
C LEU A 42 6.04 1.08 16.48
N GLY A 43 7.35 1.33 16.44
CA GLY A 43 8.31 0.90 17.45
C GLY A 43 8.62 -0.60 17.42
N PHE A 44 8.43 -1.26 16.28
CA PHE A 44 8.85 -2.65 16.07
C PHE A 44 9.34 -2.86 14.64
N PRO A 45 10.26 -3.83 14.41
CA PRO A 45 10.83 -4.06 13.09
C PRO A 45 9.80 -4.51 12.06
N ILE A 46 9.92 -3.99 10.84
CA ILE A 46 9.05 -4.30 9.70
C ILE A 46 9.84 -5.07 8.65
N GLN A 47 9.24 -6.07 8.00
CA GLN A 47 9.88 -6.73 6.87
C GLN A 47 10.10 -5.76 5.71
N GLU A 48 11.23 -5.88 5.02
CA GLU A 48 11.52 -5.08 3.82
C GLU A 48 10.47 -5.31 2.71
N GLN A 49 9.97 -6.54 2.58
CA GLN A 49 8.94 -6.89 1.62
C GLN A 49 7.56 -6.37 2.08
N ILE A 50 6.86 -5.71 1.17
CA ILE A 50 5.48 -5.26 1.34
C ILE A 50 4.63 -5.67 0.13
N VAL A 51 3.31 -5.73 0.30
CA VAL A 51 2.37 -6.10 -0.75
C VAL A 51 1.58 -4.87 -1.20
N PRO A 52 1.80 -4.34 -2.41
CA PRO A 52 0.99 -3.24 -2.93
C PRO A 52 -0.37 -3.72 -3.41
N GLU A 53 -1.37 -2.85 -3.35
CA GLU A 53 -2.75 -3.06 -3.83
C GLU A 53 -3.37 -4.40 -3.37
N PHE A 54 -3.20 -4.75 -2.09
CA PHE A 54 -3.64 -6.04 -1.56
C PHE A 54 -5.17 -6.21 -1.70
N PRO A 55 -5.63 -7.24 -2.43
CA PRO A 55 -7.05 -7.46 -2.70
C PRO A 55 -7.78 -8.03 -1.46
N VAL A 56 -8.87 -7.36 -1.09
CA VAL A 56 -9.76 -7.78 0.01
C VAL A 56 -11.11 -8.18 -0.57
N ARG A 57 -11.44 -9.47 -0.53
CA ARG A 57 -12.74 -9.97 -1.01
C ARG A 57 -13.88 -9.38 -0.18
N ILE A 58 -14.89 -8.81 -0.84
CA ILE A 58 -16.05 -8.19 -0.18
C ILE A 58 -16.79 -9.22 0.68
N GLY A 59 -17.06 -10.41 0.16
CA GLY A 59 -17.73 -11.48 0.91
C GLY A 59 -16.94 -11.98 2.14
N THR A 60 -15.64 -11.72 2.22
CA THR A 60 -14.84 -12.06 3.42
C THR A 60 -15.09 -11.07 4.56
N ILE A 61 -15.21 -9.78 4.25
CA ILE A 61 -15.39 -8.72 5.25
C ILE A 61 -16.85 -8.33 5.48
N TYR A 62 -17.74 -8.71 4.56
CA TYR A 62 -19.19 -8.56 4.64
C TYR A 62 -19.85 -9.89 4.22
N PRO A 63 -19.95 -10.88 5.13
CA PRO A 63 -20.41 -12.24 4.81
C PRO A 63 -21.81 -12.31 4.18
N ASP A 64 -22.67 -11.34 4.50
CA ASP A 64 -24.03 -11.26 3.95
C ASP A 64 -24.09 -10.83 2.47
N ILE A 65 -22.94 -10.49 1.87
CA ILE A 65 -22.82 -10.06 0.47
C ILE A 65 -22.03 -11.11 -0.32
N PRO A 66 -22.71 -12.06 -1.00
CA PRO A 66 -22.05 -13.14 -1.74
C PRO A 66 -21.50 -12.63 -3.08
N ILE A 67 -20.41 -11.87 -3.03
CA ILE A 67 -19.78 -11.29 -4.23
C ILE A 67 -18.26 -11.47 -4.20
N ASP A 68 -17.70 -11.85 -5.34
CA ASP A 68 -16.25 -12.02 -5.54
C ASP A 68 -15.56 -10.75 -6.06
N LYS A 69 -16.19 -9.59 -5.84
CA LYS A 69 -15.54 -8.29 -6.01
C LYS A 69 -14.62 -8.04 -4.82
N SER A 70 -13.63 -7.17 -5.02
CA SER A 70 -12.66 -6.82 -4.00
C SER A 70 -12.54 -5.31 -3.79
N TYR A 71 -12.24 -4.93 -2.55
CA TYR A 71 -11.55 -3.68 -2.24
C TYR A 71 -10.04 -3.90 -2.36
N LYS A 72 -9.27 -2.81 -2.28
CA LYS A 72 -7.81 -2.85 -2.28
C LYS A 72 -7.30 -2.04 -1.11
N ILE A 73 -6.43 -2.63 -0.31
CA ILE A 73 -5.60 -1.91 0.67
C ILE A 73 -4.35 -1.48 -0.09
N ASP A 74 -3.91 -0.22 0.04
CA ASP A 74 -2.79 0.29 -0.75
C ASP A 74 -1.49 -0.49 -0.46
N TYR A 75 -1.21 -0.79 0.81
CA TYR A 75 -0.14 -1.73 1.17
C TYR A 75 -0.49 -2.63 2.36
N VAL A 76 0.05 -3.84 2.34
CA VAL A 76 0.16 -4.71 3.51
C VAL A 76 1.64 -4.92 3.82
N ALA A 77 2.04 -4.62 5.05
CA ALA A 77 3.36 -4.92 5.59
C ALA A 77 3.24 -5.88 6.78
N LEU A 78 4.34 -6.54 7.14
CA LEU A 78 4.42 -7.45 8.28
C LEU A 78 5.49 -6.99 9.25
N SER A 79 5.29 -7.24 10.54
CA SER A 79 6.41 -7.23 11.49
C SER A 79 7.44 -8.29 11.09
N ALA A 80 8.71 -8.08 11.47
CA ALA A 80 9.79 -9.01 11.15
C ALA A 80 9.52 -10.44 11.69
N ASP A 81 8.84 -10.56 12.82
CA ASP A 81 8.42 -11.84 13.43
C ASP A 81 7.08 -12.38 12.89
N THR A 82 6.42 -11.68 11.96
CA THR A 82 5.14 -12.01 11.33
C THR A 82 3.91 -12.03 12.25
N ASP A 83 4.05 -11.61 13.51
CA ASP A 83 2.97 -11.59 14.51
C ASP A 83 1.91 -10.51 14.22
N ARG A 84 2.30 -9.46 13.49
CA ARG A 84 1.48 -8.28 13.17
C ARG A 84 1.45 -8.02 11.67
N ALA A 85 0.26 -7.72 11.18
CA ALA A 85 0.08 -7.11 9.87
C ALA A 85 -0.24 -5.62 10.00
N VAL A 86 0.28 -4.83 9.08
CA VAL A 86 -0.01 -3.39 8.99
C VAL A 86 -0.68 -3.11 7.66
N PHE A 87 -1.93 -2.66 7.72
CA PHE A 87 -2.70 -2.22 6.57
C PHE A 87 -2.50 -0.73 6.40
N VAL A 88 -1.83 -0.35 5.31
CA VAL A 88 -1.51 1.04 5.01
C VAL A 88 -2.44 1.57 3.94
N GLU A 89 -3.06 2.71 4.21
CA GLU A 89 -3.81 3.48 3.23
C GLU A 89 -3.05 4.79 2.94
N LEU A 90 -2.69 5.00 1.68
CA LEU A 90 -2.02 6.21 1.20
C LEU A 90 -3.09 7.23 0.80
N LYS A 91 -2.91 8.49 1.20
CA LYS A 91 -3.84 9.58 0.91
C LYS A 91 -3.05 10.85 0.64
N THR A 92 -2.76 11.17 -0.62
CA THR A 92 -1.87 12.30 -0.94
C THR A 92 -2.53 13.67 -0.93
N GLU A 93 -3.84 13.76 -0.68
CA GLU A 93 -4.60 15.02 -0.75
C GLU A 93 -5.48 15.25 0.48
N TYR A 94 -5.64 16.52 0.88
CA TYR A 94 -6.27 16.94 2.14
C TYR A 94 -7.73 16.48 2.31
N LEU A 95 -8.49 16.35 1.21
CA LEU A 95 -9.91 15.99 1.25
C LEU A 95 -10.17 14.47 1.27
N SER A 96 -9.11 13.65 1.30
CA SER A 96 -9.21 12.24 0.92
C SER A 96 -9.76 11.31 2.01
N ARG A 97 -9.95 11.79 3.25
CA ARG A 97 -10.53 10.97 4.33
C ARG A 97 -12.01 11.29 4.55
N ARG A 98 -12.90 10.46 3.99
CA ARG A 98 -14.31 10.43 4.38
C ARG A 98 -14.55 9.27 5.35
N PRO A 99 -15.23 9.46 6.50
CA PRO A 99 -15.45 8.40 7.49
C PRO A 99 -16.08 7.10 6.96
N LYS A 100 -16.85 7.19 5.86
CA LYS A 100 -17.46 6.02 5.20
C LYS A 100 -16.47 5.16 4.41
N GLN A 101 -15.32 5.71 4.01
CA GLN A 101 -14.28 4.99 3.26
C GLN A 101 -13.45 4.07 4.17
N ASP A 102 -13.32 4.40 5.46
CA ASP A 102 -12.58 3.58 6.43
C ASP A 102 -13.33 2.29 6.84
N LYS A 103 -14.58 2.10 6.40
CA LYS A 103 -15.42 0.97 6.83
C LYS A 103 -14.81 -0.37 6.41
N TYR A 104 -14.31 -0.45 5.17
CA TYR A 104 -13.76 -1.70 4.65
C TYR A 104 -12.41 -2.04 5.31
N LEU A 105 -11.55 -1.05 5.59
CA LEU A 105 -10.29 -1.24 6.33
C LEU A 105 -10.55 -1.78 7.74
N LYS A 106 -11.51 -1.19 8.47
CA LYS A 106 -11.90 -1.68 9.80
C LYS A 106 -12.51 -3.07 9.74
N ALA A 107 -13.30 -3.37 8.71
CA ALA A 107 -13.85 -4.71 8.51
C ALA A 107 -12.75 -5.74 8.17
N ALA A 108 -11.76 -5.36 7.35
CA ALA A 108 -10.59 -6.16 7.05
C ALA A 108 -9.73 -6.41 8.29
N GLN A 109 -9.47 -5.37 9.10
CA GLN A 109 -8.77 -5.48 10.37
C GLN A 109 -9.49 -6.45 11.32
N LYS A 110 -10.81 -6.34 11.42
CA LYS A 110 -11.65 -7.24 12.25
C LYS A 110 -11.63 -8.68 11.75
N ALA A 111 -11.61 -8.90 10.43
CA ALA A 111 -11.54 -10.23 9.85
C ALA A 111 -10.17 -10.89 10.11
N GLY A 112 -9.10 -10.09 10.16
CA GLY A 112 -7.74 -10.57 10.39
C GLY A 112 -7.09 -11.12 9.12
N LEU A 113 -5.75 -11.12 9.07
CA LEU A 113 -5.00 -11.45 7.85
C LEU A 113 -5.30 -12.87 7.33
N SER A 114 -5.40 -13.87 8.22
CA SER A 114 -5.71 -15.26 7.82
C SER A 114 -7.01 -15.38 7.02
N ALA A 115 -8.09 -14.73 7.47
CA ALA A 115 -9.36 -14.72 6.75
C ALA A 115 -9.25 -13.99 5.40
N LEU A 116 -8.44 -12.92 5.33
CA LEU A 116 -8.20 -12.21 4.08
C LEU A 116 -7.41 -13.06 3.07
N LEU A 117 -6.44 -13.84 3.50
CA LEU A 117 -5.71 -14.78 2.65
C LEU A 117 -6.63 -15.88 2.11
N ALA A 118 -7.53 -16.41 2.93
CA ALA A 118 -8.59 -17.33 2.47
C ALA A 118 -9.49 -16.67 1.42
N GLY A 119 -9.91 -15.42 1.67
CA GLY A 119 -10.67 -14.62 0.71
C GLY A 119 -9.93 -14.38 -0.61
N LEU A 120 -8.61 -14.20 -0.56
CA LEU A 120 -7.77 -14.06 -1.75
C LEU A 120 -7.77 -15.33 -2.59
N LEU A 121 -7.73 -16.51 -1.98
CA LEU A 121 -7.82 -17.77 -2.73
C LEU A 121 -9.19 -17.94 -3.41
N GLU A 122 -10.28 -17.44 -2.82
CA GLU A 122 -11.58 -17.39 -3.51
C GLU A 122 -11.55 -16.46 -4.73
N ILE A 123 -10.93 -15.28 -4.61
CA ILE A 123 -10.73 -14.39 -5.76
C ILE A 123 -9.88 -15.08 -6.82
N PHE A 124 -8.78 -15.74 -6.42
CA PHE A 124 -7.94 -16.51 -7.32
C PHE A 124 -8.76 -17.55 -8.07
N ARG A 125 -9.65 -18.29 -7.42
CA ARG A 125 -10.51 -19.30 -8.04
C ARG A 125 -11.54 -18.72 -9.01
N ALA A 126 -12.08 -17.54 -8.73
CA ALA A 126 -13.09 -16.89 -9.57
C ALA A 126 -12.52 -16.08 -10.75
N THR A 127 -11.28 -15.58 -10.66
CA THR A 127 -10.71 -14.66 -11.65
C THR A 127 -10.18 -15.34 -12.91
N ASN A 128 -10.26 -14.62 -14.05
CA ASN A 128 -9.56 -15.01 -15.29
C ASN A 128 -8.07 -14.62 -15.27
N PHE A 129 -7.64 -13.75 -14.35
CA PHE A 129 -6.25 -13.28 -14.25
C PHE A 129 -5.37 -14.19 -13.37
N LYS A 130 -5.50 -15.52 -13.53
CA LYS A 130 -4.84 -16.53 -12.69
C LYS A 130 -3.35 -16.28 -12.51
N ARG A 131 -2.63 -16.02 -13.60
CA ARG A 131 -1.17 -15.79 -13.57
C ARG A 131 -0.77 -14.55 -12.77
N LYS A 132 -1.53 -13.46 -12.85
CA LYS A 132 -1.25 -12.25 -12.05
C LYS A 132 -1.44 -12.51 -10.56
N TYR A 133 -2.52 -13.21 -10.20
CA TYR A 133 -2.75 -13.59 -8.81
C TYR A 133 -1.74 -14.64 -8.33
N PHE A 134 -1.26 -15.52 -9.19
CA PHE A 134 -0.20 -16.46 -8.84
C PHE A 134 1.10 -15.73 -8.49
N CYS A 135 1.50 -14.70 -9.23
CA CYS A 135 2.64 -13.87 -8.85
C CYS A 135 2.44 -13.21 -7.47
N LEU A 136 1.20 -12.78 -7.16
CA LEU A 136 0.86 -12.30 -5.82
C LEU A 136 0.98 -13.40 -4.77
N LEU A 137 0.51 -14.63 -5.04
CA LEU A 137 0.66 -15.75 -4.11
C LEU A 137 2.14 -16.10 -3.87
N GLU A 138 2.98 -16.07 -4.91
CA GLU A 138 4.42 -16.30 -4.77
C GLU A 138 5.08 -15.23 -3.90
N HIS A 139 4.68 -13.97 -4.06
CA HIS A 139 5.12 -12.86 -3.20
C HIS A 139 4.64 -13.03 -1.75
N LEU A 140 3.42 -13.54 -1.53
CA LEU A 140 2.93 -13.83 -0.19
C LEU A 140 3.66 -15.04 0.45
N GLU A 141 4.05 -16.03 -0.33
CA GLU A 141 4.88 -17.15 0.14
C GLU A 141 6.29 -16.67 0.53
N SER A 142 6.92 -15.79 -0.25
CA SER A 142 8.25 -15.24 0.10
C SER A 142 8.23 -14.38 1.37
N MET A 143 7.06 -13.87 1.75
CA MET A 143 6.80 -13.20 3.03
C MET A 143 6.40 -14.16 4.18
N GLY A 144 6.35 -15.46 3.91
CA GLY A 144 6.03 -16.49 4.91
C GLY A 144 4.55 -16.58 5.30
N LEU A 145 3.63 -16.05 4.49
CA LEU A 145 2.19 -16.02 4.82
C LEU A 145 1.43 -17.28 4.41
N LEU A 146 1.90 -17.97 3.38
CA LEU A 146 1.33 -19.20 2.87
C LEU A 146 2.40 -20.09 2.26
N ARG A 147 2.05 -21.32 1.91
CA ARG A 147 2.86 -22.24 1.08
C ARG A 147 2.06 -22.70 -0.12
N ILE A 148 2.65 -22.56 -1.30
CA ILE A 148 2.05 -22.99 -2.56
C ILE A 148 2.45 -24.45 -2.83
N PRO A 149 1.49 -25.35 -3.02
CA PRO A 149 1.77 -26.76 -3.27
C PRO A 149 2.44 -26.95 -4.65
N MET A 150 3.37 -27.90 -4.74
CA MET A 150 4.13 -28.17 -5.98
C MET A 150 3.22 -28.45 -7.20
N PRO A 151 2.13 -29.24 -7.09
CA PRO A 151 1.20 -29.44 -8.20
C PRO A 151 0.65 -28.14 -8.79
N MET A 152 0.35 -27.14 -7.94
CA MET A 152 -0.13 -25.84 -8.40
C MET A 152 0.95 -25.10 -9.19
N ARG A 153 2.22 -25.12 -8.73
CA ARG A 153 3.35 -24.51 -9.46
C ARG A 153 3.54 -25.14 -10.83
N GLU A 154 3.51 -26.46 -10.90
CA GLU A 154 3.63 -27.19 -12.15
C GLU A 154 2.52 -26.82 -13.14
N ILE A 155 1.26 -26.72 -12.70
CA ILE A 155 0.14 -26.28 -13.54
C ILE A 155 0.36 -24.85 -14.02
N MET A 156 0.78 -23.94 -13.14
CA MET A 156 0.96 -22.52 -13.46
C MET A 156 2.07 -22.25 -14.49
N SER A 157 3.06 -23.15 -14.59
CA SER A 157 4.10 -23.12 -15.63
C SER A 157 3.59 -23.48 -17.03
N ARG A 158 2.43 -24.14 -17.14
CA ARG A 158 1.89 -24.65 -18.41
C ARG A 158 0.98 -23.62 -19.10
N PRO A 159 0.77 -23.72 -20.43
CA PRO A 159 -0.21 -22.89 -21.13
C PRO A 159 -1.65 -23.15 -20.71
N ASN A 160 -2.01 -24.40 -20.46
CA ASN A 160 -3.33 -24.82 -19.98
C ASN A 160 -3.33 -24.88 -18.44
N LEU A 161 -4.33 -24.27 -17.81
CA LEU A 161 -4.48 -24.16 -16.35
C LEU A 161 -5.55 -25.10 -15.77
N GLN A 162 -5.94 -26.14 -16.52
CA GLN A 162 -6.87 -27.16 -16.01
C GLN A 162 -6.33 -27.78 -14.71
N GLY A 163 -7.19 -27.89 -13.69
CA GLY A 163 -6.81 -28.42 -12.37
C GLY A 163 -6.27 -27.37 -11.38
N VAL A 164 -6.05 -26.12 -11.81
CA VAL A 164 -5.45 -25.10 -10.93
C VAL A 164 -6.36 -24.72 -9.76
N ASN A 165 -7.68 -24.78 -9.95
CA ASN A 165 -8.62 -24.44 -8.88
C ASN A 165 -8.58 -25.50 -7.80
N GLU A 166 -8.57 -26.77 -8.18
CA GLU A 166 -8.46 -27.92 -7.30
C GLU A 166 -7.15 -27.83 -6.52
N ALA A 167 -6.02 -27.65 -7.21
CA ALA A 167 -4.70 -27.50 -6.58
C ALA A 167 -4.62 -26.29 -5.63
N SER A 168 -5.37 -25.21 -5.88
CA SER A 168 -5.39 -24.04 -4.99
C SER A 168 -6.03 -24.30 -3.62
N HIS A 169 -6.79 -25.40 -3.45
CA HIS A 169 -7.34 -25.77 -2.14
C HIS A 169 -6.28 -26.38 -1.21
N GLU A 170 -5.15 -26.84 -1.76
CA GLU A 170 -4.03 -27.41 -1.00
C GLU A 170 -3.02 -26.32 -0.54
N VAL A 171 -3.32 -25.04 -0.78
CA VAL A 171 -2.49 -23.93 -0.24
C VAL A 171 -2.62 -23.90 1.28
N GLU A 172 -1.49 -23.97 1.96
CA GLU A 172 -1.41 -23.93 3.42
C GLU A 172 -1.16 -22.50 3.90
N PHE A 173 -1.91 -22.01 4.89
CA PHE A 173 -1.62 -20.73 5.52
C PHE A 173 -0.59 -20.93 6.64
N THR A 174 0.54 -20.24 6.52
CA THR A 174 1.63 -20.25 7.53
C THR A 174 1.65 -18.99 8.38
N SER A 175 0.85 -17.99 8.03
CA SER A 175 0.71 -16.74 8.79
C SER A 175 0.41 -17.02 10.27
N GLN A 176 1.26 -16.47 11.14
CA GLN A 176 1.09 -16.48 12.59
C GLN A 176 0.52 -15.15 13.10
N THR A 177 -0.02 -14.34 12.19
CA THR A 177 -0.45 -12.99 12.51
C THR A 177 -1.63 -13.01 13.48
N THR A 178 -1.43 -12.40 14.65
CA THR A 178 -2.43 -12.30 15.72
C THR A 178 -3.07 -10.92 15.78
N GLU A 179 -2.39 -9.90 15.26
CA GLU A 179 -2.88 -8.51 15.27
C GLU A 179 -2.80 -7.89 13.87
N CYS A 180 -3.84 -7.14 13.49
CA CYS A 180 -3.80 -6.24 12.33
C CYS A 180 -3.89 -4.79 12.81
N LYS A 181 -2.98 -3.91 12.37
CA LYS A 181 -3.01 -2.46 12.60
C LYS A 181 -3.39 -1.74 11.31
N ILE A 182 -4.07 -0.60 11.42
CA ILE A 182 -4.35 0.29 10.27
C ILE A 182 -3.50 1.53 10.44
N VAL A 183 -2.73 1.89 9.42
CA VAL A 183 -1.93 3.11 9.36
C VAL A 183 -2.32 3.91 8.12
N TYR A 184 -2.34 5.24 8.25
CA TYR A 184 -2.61 6.15 7.15
C TYR A 184 -1.36 6.97 6.87
N VAL A 185 -1.00 7.11 5.59
CA VAL A 185 0.04 8.06 5.15
C VAL A 185 -0.65 9.22 4.45
N GLN A 186 -0.53 10.43 4.99
CA GLN A 186 -1.24 11.60 4.46
C GLN A 186 -0.51 12.93 4.71
N PRO A 187 -0.82 14.02 3.97
CA PRO A 187 -0.14 15.31 4.11
C PRO A 187 0.03 15.79 5.55
N ASN A 188 -1.07 15.75 6.32
CA ASN A 188 -1.12 16.30 7.68
C ASN A 188 -1.99 15.41 8.58
N GLY A 189 -1.71 15.41 9.88
CA GLY A 189 -2.52 14.71 10.89
C GLY A 189 -1.69 14.37 12.12
N THR A 190 -2.36 14.24 13.27
CA THR A 190 -1.69 14.02 14.57
C THR A 190 -2.17 12.77 15.30
N TRP A 191 -3.06 11.99 14.68
CA TRP A 191 -3.56 10.77 15.31
C TRP A 191 -2.45 9.71 15.37
N PRO A 192 -2.45 8.82 16.39
CA PRO A 192 -1.38 7.83 16.57
C PRO A 192 -1.15 6.91 15.38
N ASN A 193 -2.18 6.68 14.57
CA ASN A 193 -2.14 5.81 13.41
C ASN A 193 -1.97 6.56 12.08
N ILE A 194 -1.59 7.85 12.14
CA ILE A 194 -1.31 8.66 10.96
C ILE A 194 0.18 8.95 10.92
N ILE A 195 0.78 8.70 9.77
CA ILE A 195 2.11 9.18 9.37
C ILE A 195 1.87 10.39 8.47
N SER A 196 2.24 11.57 8.96
CA SER A 196 2.25 12.80 8.17
C SER A 196 3.36 12.79 7.13
N PHE A 197 3.27 13.62 6.09
CA PHE A 197 4.36 13.80 5.15
C PHE A 197 5.61 14.42 5.78
N ALA A 198 5.45 15.19 6.85
CA ALA A 198 6.58 15.68 7.65
C ALA A 198 7.30 14.53 8.36
N GLU A 199 6.57 13.63 9.02
CA GLU A 199 7.14 12.42 9.64
C GLU A 199 7.81 11.51 8.60
N PHE A 200 7.14 11.28 7.46
CA PHE A 200 7.68 10.47 6.37
C PHE A 200 8.96 11.10 5.79
N GLY A 201 8.93 12.39 5.48
CA GLY A 201 10.07 13.13 4.95
C GLY A 201 11.26 13.16 5.89
N ALA A 202 11.04 13.17 7.21
CA ALA A 202 12.10 13.14 8.22
C ALA A 202 12.91 11.84 8.22
N ILE A 203 12.33 10.73 7.76
CA ILE A 203 13.03 9.45 7.53
C ILE A 203 13.71 9.48 6.17
N VAL A 204 12.99 9.86 5.11
CA VAL A 204 13.52 9.89 3.73
C VAL A 204 14.77 10.78 3.63
N GLN A 205 14.79 11.94 4.29
CA GLN A 205 15.92 12.88 4.24
C GLN A 205 17.22 12.33 4.84
N GLN A 206 17.17 11.20 5.58
CA GLN A 206 18.37 10.55 6.14
C GLN A 206 19.19 9.82 5.07
N HIS A 207 18.61 9.61 3.88
CA HIS A 207 19.25 8.98 2.74
C HIS A 207 19.90 10.04 1.84
N ASP A 208 21.21 9.94 1.59
CA ASP A 208 21.99 10.97 0.88
C ASP A 208 21.79 10.99 -0.65
N ASP A 209 21.05 10.03 -1.22
CA ASP A 209 20.87 9.94 -2.66
C ASP A 209 19.89 11.00 -3.22
N THR A 210 20.04 11.31 -4.51
CA THR A 210 19.26 12.37 -5.16
C THR A 210 17.75 12.08 -5.19
N VAL A 211 17.33 10.81 -5.28
CA VAL A 211 15.91 10.46 -5.33
C VAL A 211 15.28 10.77 -3.97
N SER A 212 15.92 10.34 -2.89
CA SER A 212 15.45 10.55 -1.52
C SER A 212 15.35 12.03 -1.18
N GLN A 213 16.41 12.80 -1.40
CA GLN A 213 16.41 14.24 -1.12
C GLN A 213 15.31 14.97 -1.90
N ARG A 214 15.14 14.62 -3.18
CA ARG A 214 14.13 15.25 -4.01
C ARG A 214 12.70 14.86 -3.62
N PHE A 215 12.50 13.61 -3.20
CA PHE A 215 11.20 13.14 -2.70
C PHE A 215 10.82 13.82 -1.38
N ALA A 216 11.75 13.96 -0.44
CA ALA A 216 11.52 14.68 0.82
C ALA A 216 11.12 16.15 0.59
N GLN A 217 11.72 16.81 -0.41
CA GLN A 217 11.32 18.15 -0.84
C GLN A 217 9.87 18.16 -1.36
N SER A 218 9.51 17.22 -2.24
CA SER A 218 8.13 17.09 -2.74
C SER A 218 7.14 16.83 -1.61
N LEU A 219 7.45 15.95 -0.65
CA LEU A 219 6.60 15.69 0.52
C LEU A 219 6.33 16.97 1.33
N THR A 220 7.37 17.77 1.53
CA THR A 220 7.25 19.08 2.21
C THR A 220 6.35 20.03 1.43
N GLU A 221 6.52 20.12 0.12
CA GLU A 221 5.65 20.93 -0.75
C GLU A 221 4.19 20.43 -0.68
N TRP A 222 3.99 19.12 -0.73
CA TRP A 222 2.67 18.52 -0.76
C TRP A 222 1.92 18.63 0.57
N ALA A 223 2.64 18.65 1.68
CA ALA A 223 2.09 18.93 3.01
C ALA A 223 1.57 20.36 3.14
N ASN A 224 2.30 21.33 2.58
CA ASN A 224 2.06 22.75 2.75
C ASN A 224 1.08 23.34 1.73
N ILE A 225 0.97 22.73 0.55
CA ILE A 225 0.17 23.27 -0.55
C ILE A 225 -0.89 22.25 -0.95
N PRO A 226 -2.18 22.52 -0.66
CA PRO A 226 -3.25 21.67 -1.15
C PRO A 226 -3.31 21.65 -2.69
N ALA A 227 -3.61 20.51 -3.30
CA ALA A 227 -3.86 20.46 -4.74
C ALA A 227 -4.94 21.48 -5.16
N GLY A 228 -4.75 22.05 -6.35
CA GLY A 228 -5.59 23.14 -6.87
C GLY A 228 -5.37 24.51 -6.21
N LYS A 229 -4.51 24.64 -5.18
CA LYS A 229 -4.05 25.93 -4.66
C LYS A 229 -2.67 26.27 -5.22
N LYS A 230 -2.40 27.57 -5.44
CA LYS A 230 -1.08 28.07 -5.83
C LYS A 230 -0.32 28.52 -4.58
N LYS A 231 1.02 28.45 -4.58
CA LYS A 231 1.85 29.20 -3.60
C LYS A 231 1.37 30.65 -3.63
N SER A 232 0.93 31.18 -2.48
CA SER A 232 0.68 32.62 -2.36
C SER A 232 1.98 33.33 -2.68
N LYS A 233 1.99 34.17 -3.74
CA LYS A 233 3.11 35.07 -4.02
C LYS A 233 3.15 36.15 -2.94
N ASN A 234 3.68 35.85 -1.75
CA ASN A 234 3.95 36.86 -0.74
C ASN A 234 5.39 36.71 -0.25
N ASN A 235 6.20 37.70 -0.66
CA ASN A 235 7.51 38.16 -0.19
C ASN A 235 8.59 38.15 -1.28
N GLN A 236 8.36 38.96 -2.30
CA GLN A 236 9.44 39.47 -3.14
C GLN A 236 9.13 40.92 -3.59
N ILE A 237 8.77 41.79 -2.64
CA ILE A 237 8.91 43.25 -2.78
C ILE A 237 9.18 43.80 -1.37
N ASN A 238 10.46 43.98 -1.03
CA ASN A 238 10.99 45.01 -0.12
C ASN A 238 12.51 44.89 -0.07
N SER A 239 13.14 45.43 -1.13
CA SER A 239 14.56 45.80 -1.29
C SER A 239 14.72 46.00 -2.82
N GLU A 240 14.89 47.18 -3.39
CA GLU A 240 15.38 48.49 -2.95
C GLU A 240 14.60 49.61 -3.67
#